data_AF-A0A2V7LRA6-F1
#
_entry.id   AF-A0A2V7LRA6-F1
#
_cell.length_a   1.000
_cell.length_b   1.000
_cell.length_c   1.000
_cell.angle_alpha   90.00
_cell.angle_beta   90.00
_cell.angle_gamma   90.00
#
_symmetry.space_group_name_H-M   'P 1'
#
loop_
_entity.id
_entity.type
_entity.pdbx_description
1 polymer ?
#
loop_
_entity_poly.entity_id
_entity_poly.type
_entity_poly.pdbx_seq_one_letter_code
_entity_poly.pdbx_strand_id
1 'polypeptide(L)'
;MTSGTGSCTSTVSWAADDNYTGATRSQTTTAEKITPTVTFSGAPASAAYQSTFTVASSTNSSASPAYASSGVCSNAGPAYTMTSGTGSCTATVTWAADDNYTGATRTQTSTAEKIAPTVTFTGAPANAAYQSTFTVASSTNSTASPAYASSGVCSNAGPAYTMTSGTGSCTATVTWAA
;
A
#
# COMPACT_ATOMS: atom_id res chain seq x y z
N MET A 1 -38.27 -11.24 17.02
CA MET A 1 -37.46 -11.64 15.85
C MET A 1 -36.15 -12.20 16.34
N THR A 2 -35.66 -13.30 15.79
CA THR A 2 -34.37 -13.93 16.16
C THR A 2 -33.27 -13.75 15.10
N SER A 3 -33.61 -13.13 13.96
CA SER A 3 -32.71 -12.79 12.86
C SER A 3 -33.05 -11.40 12.32
N GLY A 4 -32.09 -10.74 11.66
CA GLY A 4 -32.28 -9.50 10.90
C GLY A 4 -33.06 -9.69 9.59
N THR A 5 -33.55 -10.90 9.32
CA THR A 5 -34.45 -11.21 8.19
C THR A 5 -35.67 -11.99 8.67
N GLY A 6 -36.71 -12.03 7.83
CA GLY A 6 -37.94 -12.78 8.08
C GLY A 6 -39.11 -11.90 8.56
N SER A 7 -40.28 -12.53 8.71
CA SER A 7 -41.50 -11.88 9.19
C SER A 7 -42.10 -12.62 10.38
N CYS A 8 -42.65 -11.86 11.31
CA CYS A 8 -43.49 -12.36 12.39
C CYS A 8 -44.92 -11.96 12.09
N THR A 9 -45.81 -12.93 11.93
CA THR A 9 -47.23 -12.70 11.73
C THR A 9 -47.99 -13.13 12.97
N SER A 10 -48.67 -12.17 13.60
CA SER A 10 -49.61 -12.43 14.68
C SER A 10 -51.01 -12.52 14.09
N THR A 11 -51.62 -13.69 14.19
CA THR A 11 -53.00 -13.94 13.77
C THR A 11 -53.87 -14.10 15.00
N VAL A 12 -54.98 -13.38 15.02
CA VAL A 12 -56.03 -13.58 16.01
C VAL A 12 -57.27 -14.04 15.26
N SER A 13 -57.97 -14.99 15.87
CA SER A 13 -59.20 -15.58 15.34
C SER A 13 -60.27 -15.50 16.42
N TRP A 14 -61.44 -15.00 16.02
CA TRP A 14 -62.62 -14.87 16.85
C TRP A 14 -63.64 -15.87 16.33
N ALA A 15 -64.11 -16.75 17.21
CA ALA A 15 -65.17 -17.68 16.86
C ALA A 15 -66.48 -16.93 16.58
N ALA A 16 -67.37 -17.54 15.80
CA ALA A 16 -68.73 -17.05 15.61
C ALA A 16 -69.52 -17.16 16.93
N ASP A 17 -70.57 -16.35 17.06
CA ASP A 17 -71.58 -16.48 18.11
C ASP A 17 -73.00 -16.45 17.53
N ASP A 18 -74.03 -16.43 18.39
CA ASP A 18 -75.44 -16.46 17.99
C ASP A 18 -75.86 -15.29 17.08
N ASN A 19 -75.09 -14.19 17.08
CA ASN A 19 -75.42 -12.95 16.38
C ASN A 19 -74.39 -12.55 15.30
N TYR A 20 -73.15 -13.04 15.37
CA TYR A 20 -72.04 -12.65 14.48
C TYR A 20 -71.25 -13.83 13.91
N THR A 21 -70.81 -13.69 12.66
CA THR A 21 -69.90 -14.66 12.04
C THR A 21 -68.48 -14.50 12.59
N GLY A 22 -67.72 -15.60 12.63
CA GLY A 22 -66.33 -15.59 13.06
C GLY A 22 -65.47 -14.71 12.15
N ALA A 23 -64.42 -14.13 12.72
CA ALA A 23 -63.49 -13.28 12.00
C ALA A 23 -62.06 -13.72 12.27
N THR A 24 -61.16 -13.44 11.33
CA THR A 24 -59.73 -13.62 11.52
C THR A 24 -59.01 -12.41 10.99
N ARG A 25 -58.01 -11.95 11.73
CA ARG A 25 -57.18 -10.81 11.34
C ARG A 25 -55.73 -11.09 11.68
N SER A 26 -54.84 -10.70 10.78
CA SER A 26 -53.41 -10.87 10.93
C SER A 26 -52.69 -9.53 10.83
N GLN A 27 -51.62 -9.38 11.60
CA GLN A 27 -50.66 -8.28 11.49
C GLN A 27 -49.27 -8.87 11.34
N THR A 28 -48.50 -8.33 10.39
CA THR A 28 -47.16 -8.81 10.09
C THR A 28 -46.13 -7.71 10.36
N THR A 29 -45.03 -8.10 10.99
CA THR A 29 -43.84 -7.26 11.20
C THR A 29 -42.63 -7.94 10.58
N THR A 30 -41.90 -7.23 9.73
CA THR A 30 -40.67 -7.73 9.10
C THR A 30 -39.45 -7.30 9.92
N ALA A 31 -38.44 -8.17 10.03
CA ALA A 31 -37.14 -7.78 10.54
C ALA A 31 -36.34 -7.06 9.47
N GLU A 32 -35.43 -6.19 9.93
CA GLU A 32 -34.46 -5.51 9.11
C GLU A 32 -33.06 -5.72 9.69
N LYS A 33 -32.07 -5.81 8.81
CA LYS A 33 -30.66 -5.90 9.20
C LYS A 33 -30.18 -4.57 9.76
N ILE A 34 -29.27 -4.61 10.72
CA ILE A 34 -28.66 -3.41 11.29
C ILE A 34 -27.26 -3.15 10.71
N THR A 35 -26.80 -1.91 10.74
CA THR A 35 -25.43 -1.58 10.31
C THR A 35 -24.40 -2.08 11.33
N PRO A 36 -23.35 -2.81 10.93
CA PRO A 36 -22.33 -3.27 11.87
C PRO A 36 -21.45 -2.11 12.37
N THR A 37 -20.93 -2.27 13.59
CA THR A 37 -19.85 -1.43 14.11
C THR A 37 -18.53 -2.04 13.69
N VAL A 38 -17.76 -1.32 12.88
CA VAL A 38 -16.49 -1.78 12.33
C VAL A 38 -15.36 -0.80 12.62
N THR A 39 -14.15 -1.31 12.81
CA THR A 39 -12.93 -0.49 12.95
C THR A 39 -11.90 -0.89 11.91
N PHE A 40 -11.09 0.09 11.47
CA PHE A 40 -9.98 -0.11 10.57
C PHE A 40 -8.89 0.92 10.85
N SER A 41 -7.70 0.48 11.24
CA SER A 41 -6.61 1.37 11.69
C SER A 41 -5.23 0.79 11.38
N GLY A 42 -4.17 1.57 11.59
CA GLY A 42 -2.78 1.10 11.50
C GLY A 42 -2.05 1.42 10.19
N ALA A 43 -2.73 1.97 9.19
CA ALA A 43 -2.04 2.49 8.01
C ALA A 43 -1.35 3.81 8.38
N PRO A 44 -0.03 3.98 8.11
CA PRO A 44 0.66 5.22 8.39
C PRO A 44 0.26 6.31 7.37
N ALA A 45 0.49 7.58 7.70
CA ALA A 45 0.25 8.68 6.76
C ALA A 45 1.15 8.58 5.51
N SER A 46 2.37 8.05 5.69
CA SER A 46 3.32 7.78 4.63
C SER A 46 4.14 6.52 4.89
N ALA A 47 4.67 5.92 3.81
CA ALA A 47 5.49 4.72 3.87
C ALA A 47 6.53 4.70 2.75
N ALA A 48 7.75 4.31 3.08
CA ALA A 48 8.87 4.24 2.14
C ALA A 48 8.70 3.12 1.10
N TYR A 49 9.27 3.28 -0.09
CA TYR A 49 9.35 2.22 -1.10
C TYR A 49 9.92 0.92 -0.51
N GLN A 50 9.29 -0.22 -0.82
CA GLN A 50 9.58 -1.56 -0.30
C GLN A 50 9.37 -1.77 1.20
N SER A 51 8.91 -0.76 1.94
CA SER A 51 8.49 -0.96 3.32
C SER A 51 7.13 -1.67 3.39
N THR A 52 6.90 -2.33 4.53
CA THR A 52 5.65 -3.02 4.84
C THR A 52 5.02 -2.41 6.10
N PHE A 53 3.70 -2.28 6.11
CA PHE A 53 2.92 -1.95 7.30
C PHE A 53 1.75 -2.94 7.46
N THR A 54 1.22 -3.05 8.68
CA THR A 54 0.09 -3.94 8.98
C THR A 54 -1.08 -3.12 9.49
N VAL A 55 -2.28 -3.44 9.03
CA VAL A 55 -3.53 -2.84 9.49
C VAL A 55 -4.27 -3.77 10.44
N ALA A 56 -5.04 -3.19 11.35
CA ALA A 56 -5.95 -3.91 12.23
C ALA A 56 -7.39 -3.61 11.82
N SER A 57 -8.27 -4.61 11.95
CA SER A 57 -9.69 -4.45 11.67
C SER A 57 -10.55 -5.26 12.64
N SER A 58 -11.76 -4.77 12.93
CA SER A 58 -12.74 -5.50 13.73
C SER A 58 -14.15 -5.23 13.24
N THR A 59 -15.06 -6.16 13.53
CA THR A 59 -16.51 -6.04 13.33
C THR A 59 -17.23 -6.71 14.49
N ASN A 60 -18.45 -6.25 14.82
CA ASN A 60 -19.35 -6.98 15.72
C ASN A 60 -20.24 -8.00 14.99
N SER A 61 -20.16 -8.07 13.66
CA SER A 61 -20.82 -9.08 12.84
C SER A 61 -20.04 -10.40 12.80
N SER A 62 -20.65 -11.45 12.24
CA SER A 62 -20.00 -12.74 12.01
C SER A 62 -19.13 -12.79 10.74
N ALA A 63 -19.16 -11.71 9.94
CA ALA A 63 -18.44 -11.64 8.67
C ALA A 63 -16.92 -11.58 8.87
N SER A 64 -16.19 -12.34 8.06
CA SER A 64 -14.72 -12.25 8.01
C SER A 64 -14.26 -11.03 7.20
N PRO A 65 -13.18 -10.35 7.60
CA PRO A 65 -12.63 -9.22 6.85
C PRO A 65 -11.98 -9.68 5.55
N ALA A 66 -12.34 -9.03 4.44
CA ALA A 66 -11.68 -9.17 3.15
C ALA A 66 -10.79 -7.95 2.88
N TYR A 67 -9.47 -8.16 2.83
CA TYR A 67 -8.48 -7.10 2.61
C TYR A 67 -8.11 -6.97 1.13
N ALA A 68 -8.08 -5.73 0.63
CA ALA A 68 -7.63 -5.40 -0.71
C ALA A 68 -6.72 -4.16 -0.68
N SER A 69 -5.88 -4.02 -1.70
CA SER A 69 -5.06 -2.83 -1.94
C SER A 69 -5.32 -2.23 -3.33
N SER A 70 -5.06 -0.93 -3.47
CA SER A 70 -4.99 -0.26 -4.77
C SER A 70 -3.94 0.86 -4.75
N GLY A 71 -3.56 1.33 -5.94
CA GLY A 71 -2.51 2.32 -6.11
C GLY A 71 -1.12 1.68 -6.03
N VAL A 72 -0.22 2.26 -5.24
CA VAL A 72 1.21 1.87 -5.21
C VAL A 72 1.58 0.94 -4.07
N CYS A 73 0.72 -0.06 -3.81
CA CYS A 73 0.99 -1.13 -2.86
C CYS A 73 0.28 -2.43 -3.21
N SER A 74 0.84 -3.54 -2.74
CA SER A 74 0.21 -4.86 -2.71
C SER A 74 -0.13 -5.26 -1.28
N ASN A 75 -1.02 -6.24 -1.10
CA ASN A 75 -1.30 -6.80 0.23
C ASN A 75 -1.32 -8.33 0.25
N ALA A 76 -0.96 -8.90 1.40
CA ALA A 76 -1.15 -10.30 1.76
C ALA A 76 -1.88 -10.34 3.10
N GLY A 77 -3.20 -10.55 3.05
CA GLY A 77 -4.07 -10.34 4.22
C GLY A 77 -3.96 -8.89 4.73
N PRO A 78 -3.69 -8.67 6.04
CA PRO A 78 -3.58 -7.34 6.63
C PRO A 78 -2.21 -6.67 6.43
N ALA A 79 -1.22 -7.33 5.81
CA ALA A 79 0.10 -6.75 5.56
C ALA A 79 0.15 -6.11 4.18
N TYR A 80 0.55 -4.84 4.10
CA TYR A 80 0.62 -4.03 2.89
C TYR A 80 2.07 -3.65 2.60
N THR A 81 2.52 -3.82 1.37
CA THR A 81 3.89 -3.51 0.92
C THR A 81 3.89 -2.46 -0.17
N MET A 82 4.68 -1.41 0.01
CA MET A 82 4.80 -0.32 -0.96
C MET A 82 5.58 -0.75 -2.20
N THR A 83 5.00 -0.55 -3.38
CA THR A 83 5.56 -0.98 -4.67
C THR A 83 6.14 0.17 -5.50
N SER A 84 5.94 1.43 -5.07
CA SER A 84 6.57 2.62 -5.63
C SER A 84 7.02 3.56 -4.50
N GLY A 85 7.95 4.46 -4.80
CA GLY A 85 8.35 5.58 -3.92
C GLY A 85 7.57 6.87 -4.16
N THR A 86 6.59 6.85 -5.06
CA THR A 86 5.69 7.97 -5.36
C THR A 86 4.26 7.48 -5.60
N GLY A 87 3.26 8.32 -5.32
CA GLY A 87 1.85 7.97 -5.42
C GLY A 87 1.20 7.70 -4.07
N SER A 88 -0.01 7.13 -4.08
CA SER A 88 -0.77 6.77 -2.88
C SER A 88 -1.10 5.28 -2.88
N CYS A 89 -0.92 4.65 -1.72
CA CYS A 89 -1.40 3.31 -1.42
C CYS A 89 -2.75 3.42 -0.71
N THR A 90 -3.78 2.74 -1.20
CA THR A 90 -5.07 2.63 -0.49
C THR A 90 -5.23 1.22 0.03
N ALA A 91 -5.37 1.08 1.34
CA ALA A 91 -5.77 -0.14 2.01
C ALA A 91 -7.29 -0.13 2.18
N THR A 92 -7.93 -1.23 1.79
CA THR A 92 -9.39 -1.40 1.89
C THR A 92 -9.68 -2.68 2.66
N VAL A 93 -10.66 -2.63 3.56
CA VAL A 93 -11.24 -3.81 4.20
C VAL A 93 -12.75 -3.79 3.99
N THR A 94 -13.31 -4.96 3.64
CA THR A 94 -14.73 -5.15 3.42
C THR A 94 -15.25 -6.32 4.25
N TRP A 95 -16.39 -6.13 4.90
CA TRP A 95 -17.18 -7.16 5.56
C TRP A 95 -18.48 -7.33 4.79
N ALA A 96 -18.75 -8.55 4.33
CA ALA A 96 -20.02 -8.87 3.69
C ALA A 96 -21.18 -8.78 4.69
N ALA A 97 -22.41 -8.64 4.18
CA ALA A 97 -23.60 -8.76 5.03
C ALA A 97 -23.74 -10.19 5.57
N ASP A 98 -24.28 -10.33 6.77
CA ASP A 98 -24.68 -11.61 7.36
C ASP A 98 -26.17 -11.62 7.70
N ASP A 99 -26.66 -12.59 8.47
CA ASP A 99 -28.08 -12.74 8.81
C ASP A 99 -28.66 -11.55 9.59
N ASN A 100 -27.82 -10.82 10.33
CA ASN A 100 -28.24 -9.76 11.25
C ASN A 100 -27.70 -8.38 10.85
N TYR A 101 -26.57 -8.34 10.14
CA TYR A 101 -25.84 -7.13 9.80
C TYR A 101 -25.80 -6.88 8.29
N THR A 102 -25.90 -5.62 7.90
CA THR A 102 -25.56 -5.18 6.53
C THR A 102 -24.04 -5.27 6.30
N GLY A 103 -23.60 -5.10 5.05
CA GLY A 103 -22.17 -5.05 4.73
C GLY A 103 -21.54 -3.71 5.12
N ALA A 104 -20.22 -3.70 5.29
CA ALA A 104 -19.45 -2.49 5.55
C ALA A 104 -18.10 -2.51 4.85
N THR A 105 -17.61 -1.33 4.48
CA THR A 105 -16.28 -1.15 3.88
C THR A 105 -15.59 0.04 4.53
N ARG A 106 -14.28 -0.08 4.77
CA ARG A 106 -13.43 1.01 5.27
C ARG A 106 -12.14 1.09 4.46
N THR A 107 -11.57 2.29 4.37
CA THR A 107 -10.32 2.54 3.67
C THR A 107 -9.37 3.40 4.51
N GLN A 108 -8.07 3.24 4.28
CA GLN A 108 -7.01 4.13 4.76
C GLN A 108 -5.99 4.33 3.65
N THR A 109 -5.33 5.49 3.64
CA THR A 109 -4.37 5.85 2.59
C THR A 109 -3.01 6.18 3.17
N SER A 110 -1.95 5.73 2.49
CA SER A 110 -0.56 6.02 2.82
C SER A 110 0.13 6.61 1.61
N THR A 111 0.79 7.76 1.77
CA THR A 111 1.59 8.39 0.70
C THR A 111 2.92 7.67 0.56
N ALA A 112 3.33 7.37 -0.66
CA ALA A 112 4.61 6.72 -0.92
C ALA A 112 5.78 7.70 -0.80
N GLU A 113 6.88 7.23 -0.21
CA GLU A 113 8.12 7.99 -0.04
C GLU A 113 9.29 7.31 -0.75
N LYS A 114 10.13 8.13 -1.39
CA LYS A 114 11.38 7.67 -2.00
C LYS A 114 12.38 7.30 -0.91
N ILE A 115 13.18 6.27 -1.18
CA ILE A 115 14.35 5.92 -0.36
C ILE A 115 15.62 6.49 -1.01
N ALA A 116 16.61 6.82 -0.19
CA ALA A 116 17.92 7.21 -0.69
C ALA A 116 18.62 5.99 -1.33
N PRO A 117 19.18 6.11 -2.55
CA PRO A 117 19.94 5.03 -3.14
C PRO A 117 21.26 4.82 -2.39
N THR A 118 21.69 3.57 -2.31
CA THR A 118 23.06 3.23 -1.88
C THR A 118 23.94 3.20 -3.12
N VAL A 119 25.02 3.98 -3.09
CA VAL A 119 25.97 4.09 -4.21
C VAL A 119 27.38 3.73 -3.76
N THR A 120 28.18 3.19 -4.68
CA THR A 120 29.62 3.00 -4.49
C THR A 120 30.38 3.62 -5.65
N PHE A 121 31.57 4.15 -5.35
CA PHE A 121 32.49 4.67 -6.36
C PHE A 121 33.93 4.47 -5.91
N THR A 122 34.69 3.67 -6.64
CA THR A 122 36.03 3.20 -6.23
C THR A 122 36.95 3.04 -7.44
N GLY A 123 38.24 2.75 -7.20
CA GLY A 123 39.22 2.43 -8.25
C GLY A 123 40.09 3.59 -8.71
N ALA A 124 39.83 4.82 -8.26
CA ALA A 124 40.74 5.94 -8.50
C ALA A 124 42.03 5.76 -7.64
N PRO A 125 43.22 5.72 -8.25
CA PRO A 125 44.47 5.62 -7.51
C PRO A 125 44.83 6.96 -6.86
N ALA A 126 45.67 6.92 -5.81
CA ALA A 126 46.17 8.14 -5.17
C ALA A 126 47.07 8.98 -6.12
N ASN A 127 47.78 8.32 -7.04
CA ASN A 127 48.62 8.95 -8.05
C ASN A 127 48.55 8.13 -9.35
N ALA A 128 48.64 8.81 -10.49
CA ALA A 128 48.73 8.20 -11.81
C ALA A 128 49.74 8.97 -12.67
N ALA A 129 50.51 8.27 -13.50
CA ALA A 129 51.52 8.88 -14.37
C ALA A 129 50.86 9.66 -15.52
N TYR A 130 51.57 10.65 -16.07
CA TYR A 130 51.14 11.36 -17.28
C TYR A 130 50.86 10.38 -18.42
N GLN A 131 49.73 10.57 -19.12
CA GLN A 131 49.20 9.69 -20.18
C GLN A 131 48.84 8.26 -19.75
N SER A 132 48.91 7.92 -18.46
CA SER A 132 48.36 6.65 -17.98
C SER A 132 46.84 6.73 -17.86
N THR A 133 46.20 5.58 -18.02
CA THR A 133 44.76 5.39 -17.86
C THR A 133 44.48 4.51 -16.65
N PHE A 134 43.46 4.87 -15.87
CA PHE A 134 42.90 4.02 -14.83
C PHE A 134 41.38 3.89 -15.03
N THR A 135 40.79 2.86 -14.43
CA THR A 135 39.36 2.60 -14.52
C THR A 135 38.74 2.67 -13.14
N VAL A 136 37.62 3.38 -13.03
CA VAL A 136 36.80 3.43 -11.83
C VAL A 136 35.64 2.47 -11.93
N ALA A 137 35.17 1.96 -10.80
CA ALA A 137 33.96 1.15 -10.71
C ALA A 137 32.89 1.93 -9.93
N SER A 138 31.64 1.86 -10.40
CA SER A 138 30.51 2.45 -9.70
C SER A 138 29.32 1.50 -9.65
N SER A 139 28.54 1.57 -8.59
CA SER A 139 27.30 0.81 -8.46
C SER A 139 26.22 1.65 -7.78
N THR A 140 24.96 1.34 -8.06
CA THR A 140 23.79 1.90 -7.36
C THR A 140 22.72 0.82 -7.26
N ASN A 141 21.88 0.87 -6.22
CA ASN A 141 20.65 0.05 -6.15
C ASN A 141 19.45 0.71 -6.86
N SER A 142 19.65 1.89 -7.46
CA SER A 142 18.68 2.55 -8.33
C SER A 142 18.74 1.99 -9.76
N THR A 143 17.69 2.22 -10.55
CA THR A 143 17.68 1.97 -11.99
C THR A 143 18.36 3.06 -12.82
N ALA A 144 18.79 4.15 -12.17
CA ALA A 144 19.50 5.25 -12.83
C ALA A 144 20.86 4.81 -13.38
N SER A 145 21.19 5.25 -14.59
CA SER A 145 22.50 5.01 -15.22
C SER A 145 23.57 5.95 -14.66
N PRO A 146 24.81 5.46 -14.42
CA PRO A 146 25.92 6.32 -14.02
C PRO A 146 26.35 7.23 -15.17
N ALA A 147 26.56 8.51 -14.87
CA ALA A 147 27.20 9.48 -15.74
C ALA A 147 28.57 9.82 -15.17
N TYR A 148 29.62 9.51 -15.93
CA TYR A 148 31.01 9.76 -15.55
C TYR A 148 31.48 11.08 -16.12
N ALA A 149 32.07 11.91 -15.27
CA ALA A 149 32.71 13.16 -15.64
C ALA A 149 34.11 13.25 -15.03
N SER A 150 34.99 13.99 -15.69
CA SER A 150 36.31 14.34 -15.20
C SER A 150 36.48 15.86 -15.11
N SER A 151 37.32 16.31 -14.18
CA SER A 151 37.81 17.69 -14.16
C SER A 151 39.26 17.76 -13.69
N GLY A 152 39.93 18.88 -13.95
CA GLY A 152 41.35 19.05 -13.68
C GLY A 152 42.23 18.44 -14.78
N VAL A 153 43.25 17.68 -14.39
CA VAL A 153 44.28 17.17 -15.32
C VAL A 153 44.01 15.77 -15.86
N CYS A 154 42.74 15.48 -16.17
CA CYS A 154 42.34 14.22 -16.79
C CYS A 154 41.11 14.37 -17.68
N SER A 155 41.00 13.49 -18.68
CA SER A 155 39.81 13.27 -19.49
C SER A 155 39.22 11.90 -19.17
N ASN A 156 37.93 11.67 -19.47
CA ASN A 156 37.31 10.36 -19.33
C ASN A 156 36.54 9.92 -20.58
N ALA A 157 36.50 8.61 -20.80
CA ALA A 157 35.63 7.95 -21.74
C ALA A 157 34.87 6.86 -20.97
N GLY A 158 33.65 7.18 -20.53
CA GLY A 158 32.93 6.35 -19.57
C GLY A 158 33.73 6.20 -18.26
N PRO A 159 33.93 4.98 -17.74
CA PRO A 159 34.66 4.74 -16.49
C PRO A 159 36.20 4.78 -16.64
N ALA A 160 36.74 4.96 -17.84
CA ALA A 160 38.18 5.06 -18.06
C ALA A 160 38.63 6.52 -18.03
N TYR A 161 39.62 6.84 -17.19
CA TYR A 161 40.17 8.17 -16.97
C TYR A 161 41.64 8.21 -17.39
N THR A 162 42.03 9.19 -18.20
CA THR A 162 43.38 9.36 -18.72
C THR A 162 43.98 10.67 -18.23
N MET A 163 45.19 10.62 -17.67
CA MET A 163 45.90 11.81 -17.20
C MET A 163 46.43 12.65 -18.37
N THR A 164 46.08 13.94 -18.38
CA THR A 164 46.45 14.89 -19.45
C THR A 164 47.59 15.84 -19.05
N SER A 165 48.04 15.82 -17.80
CA SER A 165 49.23 16.52 -17.31
C SER A 165 49.99 15.66 -16.30
N GLY A 166 51.29 15.90 -16.15
CA GLY A 166 52.15 15.28 -15.12
C GLY A 166 52.07 15.95 -13.75
N THR A 167 51.39 17.10 -13.65
CA THR A 167 51.21 17.86 -12.41
C THR A 167 49.79 18.38 -12.29
N GLY A 168 49.21 18.31 -11.10
CA GLY A 168 47.85 18.76 -10.79
C GLY A 168 46.97 17.61 -10.30
N SER A 169 45.72 17.93 -9.95
CA SER A 169 44.74 16.95 -9.47
C SER A 169 43.75 16.56 -10.58
N CYS A 170 43.48 15.27 -10.70
CA CYS A 170 42.36 14.73 -11.46
C CYS A 170 41.19 14.47 -10.50
N THR A 171 40.02 15.01 -10.81
CA THR A 171 38.78 14.70 -10.08
C THR A 171 37.90 13.83 -10.96
N ALA A 172 37.65 12.61 -10.51
CA ALA A 172 36.66 11.73 -11.09
C ALA A 172 35.32 11.91 -10.35
N THR A 173 34.27 12.20 -11.11
CA THR A 173 32.91 12.35 -10.58
C THR A 173 32.00 11.36 -11.27
N VAL A 174 31.15 10.70 -10.48
CA VAL A 174 30.02 9.92 -11.01
C VAL A 174 28.73 10.51 -10.44
N THR A 175 27.73 10.68 -11.30
CA THR A 175 26.38 11.10 -10.92
C THR A 175 25.36 10.11 -11.42
N TRP A 176 24.24 10.00 -10.72
CA TRP A 176 23.08 9.21 -11.12
C TRP A 176 21.90 10.16 -11.18
N ALA A 177 21.50 10.56 -12.39
CA ALA A 177 20.33 11.42 -12.57
C ALA A 177 19.05 10.60 -12.32
N ALA A 178 18.12 11.18 -11.56
CA ALA A 178 16.81 10.62 -11.28
C ALA A 178 15.81 10.85 -12.43
#